data_AF-A0A645CQP4-F1
#
_entry.id   AF-A0A645CQP4-F1
#
_cell.length_a   1.000
_cell.length_b   1.000
_cell.length_c   1.000
_cell.angle_alpha   90.00
_cell.angle_beta   90.00
_cell.angle_gamma   90.00
#
_symmetry.space_group_name_H-M   'P 1'
#
loop_
_entity.id
_entity.type
_entity.pdbx_description
1 polymer ?
#
loop_
_entity_poly.entity_id
_entity_poly.type
_entity_poly.pdbx_seq_one_letter_code
_entity_poly.pdbx_strand_id
1 'polypeptide(L)'
;MQQACAPLAPIAQGQAIMTPAFALPCKAVIHTAGPIYQDGKHQEREMLTRCYQNSLHLALQAGYESIAFPLISSGIYRYPKQEALEVASSAITGFLEHEDLLVYLVLFDRASCVPHSPHLGMLDQFLQSWEMEISDQQYSIERCEEPYPELEAQLQQQEQSFSEKVLSLIKQQGKTEVEVYKKANIDRRLFSKIRSKSEYLPSKRTVLALALGLELDLEATEGLLACAGYALSPNNLSDRIITFFLLKDVHDIFEINEVLFSYDQPLLGS
;
A
#
# COMPACT_ATOMS: atom_id res chain seq x y z
N MET A 1 15.43 23.68 11.85
CA MET A 1 13.96 23.74 11.80
C MET A 1 13.41 25.00 12.47
N GLN A 2 13.46 25.14 13.81
CA GLN A 2 12.82 26.24 14.53
C GLN A 2 13.16 27.66 14.03
N GLN A 3 14.44 27.93 13.71
CA GLN A 3 14.87 29.20 13.14
C GLN A 3 14.26 29.50 11.76
N ALA A 4 14.01 28.48 10.94
CA ALA A 4 13.39 28.64 9.62
C ALA A 4 11.86 28.86 9.71
N CYS A 5 11.23 28.34 10.77
CA CYS A 5 9.79 28.54 11.01
C CYS A 5 9.48 29.92 11.63
N ALA A 6 10.37 30.46 12.47
CA ALA A 6 10.15 31.72 13.19
C ALA A 6 9.72 32.92 12.30
N PRO A 7 10.32 33.19 11.13
CA PRO A 7 9.89 34.30 10.28
C PRO A 7 8.58 34.04 9.52
N LEU A 8 8.10 32.80 9.50
CA LEU A 8 6.89 32.38 8.76
C LEU A 8 5.67 32.20 9.68
N ALA A 9 5.86 32.33 11.00
CA ALA A 9 4.82 32.16 12.00
C ALA A 9 4.24 33.51 12.47
N PRO A 10 2.97 33.56 12.90
CA PRO A 10 2.00 32.47 12.93
C PRO A 10 1.34 32.25 11.55
N ILE A 11 0.88 31.02 11.30
CA ILE A 11 0.02 30.69 10.15
C ILE A 11 -1.41 30.46 10.64
N ALA A 12 -2.41 30.84 9.84
CA ALA A 12 -3.81 30.63 10.16
C ALA A 12 -4.23 29.16 9.89
N GLN A 13 -5.34 28.72 10.51
CA GLN A 13 -5.90 27.40 10.24
C GLN A 13 -6.21 27.23 8.74
N GLY A 14 -5.87 26.08 8.18
CA GLY A 14 -5.97 25.80 6.76
C GLY A 14 -4.83 26.32 5.90
N GLN A 15 -3.93 27.18 6.42
CA GLN A 15 -2.74 27.62 5.69
C GLN A 15 -1.59 26.62 5.79
N ALA A 16 -0.74 26.60 4.78
CA ALA A 16 0.48 25.80 4.73
C ALA A 16 1.69 26.67 4.34
N ILE A 17 2.87 26.35 4.88
CA ILE A 17 4.16 26.97 4.57
C ILE A 17 5.23 25.89 4.42
N MET A 18 6.31 26.18 3.71
CA MET A 18 7.38 25.21 3.46
C MET A 18 8.72 25.68 4.03
N THR A 19 9.48 24.74 4.58
CA THR A 19 10.87 24.96 5.02
C THR A 19 11.77 23.83 4.54
N PRO A 20 13.10 24.03 4.50
CA PRO A 20 14.04 22.92 4.31
C PRO A 20 13.87 21.81 5.35
N ALA A 21 14.20 20.58 4.98
CA ALA A 21 14.07 19.40 5.85
C ALA A 21 15.19 19.24 6.88
N PHE A 22 16.34 19.88 6.67
CA PHE A 22 17.54 19.75 7.51
C PHE A 22 18.00 18.28 7.61
N ALA A 23 18.04 17.71 8.82
CA ALA A 23 18.53 16.36 9.08
C ALA A 23 17.48 15.26 8.83
N LEU A 24 16.26 15.62 8.40
CA LEU A 24 15.22 14.65 8.08
C LEU A 24 15.49 14.01 6.71
N PRO A 25 15.14 12.72 6.51
CA PRO A 25 15.32 12.02 5.23
C PRO A 25 14.25 12.42 4.20
N CYS A 26 14.05 13.72 3.99
CA CYS A 26 13.17 14.29 2.97
C CYS A 26 13.78 15.60 2.42
N LYS A 27 13.20 16.14 1.34
CA LYS A 27 13.74 17.36 0.69
C LYS A 27 13.25 18.64 1.38
N ALA A 28 12.01 18.66 1.84
CA ALA A 28 11.39 19.78 2.56
C ALA A 28 10.34 19.29 3.56
N VAL A 29 9.93 20.20 4.45
CA VAL A 29 8.80 20.00 5.35
C VAL A 29 7.76 21.08 5.08
N ILE A 30 6.53 20.65 4.84
CA ILE A 30 5.37 21.53 4.72
C ILE A 30 4.63 21.51 6.07
N HIS A 31 4.50 22.69 6.67
CA HIS A 31 3.81 22.90 7.94
C HIS A 31 2.43 23.46 7.65
N THR A 32 1.39 22.80 8.15
CA THR A 32 0.00 23.26 8.00
C THR A 32 -0.69 23.29 9.35
N ALA A 33 -1.54 24.29 9.58
CA ALA A 33 -2.29 24.41 10.83
C ALA A 33 -3.68 23.79 10.68
N GLY A 34 -3.86 22.58 11.22
CA GLY A 34 -5.16 21.92 11.27
C GLY A 34 -6.16 22.61 12.20
N PRO A 35 -7.48 22.46 11.98
CA PRO A 35 -8.49 22.95 12.89
C PRO A 35 -8.49 22.17 14.20
N ILE A 36 -8.88 22.85 15.28
CA ILE A 36 -9.27 22.20 16.55
C ILE A 36 -10.73 21.80 16.41
N TYR A 37 -11.04 20.52 16.56
CA TYR A 37 -12.39 20.01 16.41
C TYR A 37 -13.24 20.33 17.63
N GLN A 38 -14.45 20.86 17.38
CA GLN A 38 -15.41 21.17 18.43
C GLN A 38 -16.68 20.33 18.26
N ASP A 39 -17.40 20.54 17.17
CA ASP A 39 -18.67 19.87 16.90
C ASP A 39 -18.98 19.69 15.40
N GLY A 40 -18.05 20.09 14.51
CA GLY A 40 -18.20 19.99 13.05
C GLY A 40 -19.03 21.11 12.42
N LYS A 41 -19.46 22.12 13.19
CA LYS A 41 -20.31 23.24 12.72
C LYS A 41 -19.59 24.57 12.58
N HIS A 42 -18.28 24.58 12.82
CA HIS A 42 -17.41 25.76 12.79
C HIS A 42 -16.43 25.73 11.62
N GLN A 43 -16.85 25.17 10.48
CA GLN A 43 -16.05 25.03 9.27
C GLN A 43 -14.81 24.14 9.45
N GLU A 44 -14.78 23.25 10.46
CA GLU A 44 -13.62 22.38 10.70
C GLU A 44 -13.33 21.49 9.49
N ARG A 45 -14.38 20.96 8.86
CA ARG A 45 -14.24 20.16 7.63
C ARG A 45 -13.57 20.94 6.50
N GLU A 46 -14.00 22.19 6.29
CA GLU A 46 -13.46 23.06 5.24
C GLU A 46 -12.01 23.44 5.54
N MET A 47 -11.69 23.79 6.79
CA MET A 47 -10.34 24.12 7.21
C MET A 47 -9.38 22.92 7.10
N LEU A 48 -9.83 21.73 7.48
CA LEU A 48 -9.04 20.51 7.33
C LEU A 48 -8.81 20.19 5.84
N THR A 49 -9.83 20.36 4.99
CA THR A 49 -9.71 20.22 3.54
C THR A 49 -8.65 21.16 2.97
N ARG A 50 -8.67 22.45 3.39
CA ARG A 50 -7.67 23.45 2.97
C ARG A 50 -6.24 23.08 3.39
N CYS A 51 -6.04 22.44 4.54
CA CYS A 51 -4.72 21.97 4.96
C CYS A 51 -4.10 21.01 3.93
N TYR A 52 -4.88 20.03 3.48
CA TYR A 52 -4.44 19.08 2.46
C TYR A 52 -4.20 19.76 1.12
N GLN A 53 -5.18 20.53 0.62
CA GLN A 53 -5.09 21.20 -0.69
C GLN A 53 -3.90 22.16 -0.78
N ASN A 54 -3.70 23.02 0.22
CA ASN A 54 -2.59 23.98 0.21
C ASN A 54 -1.24 23.29 0.32
N SER A 55 -1.15 22.19 1.08
CA SER A 55 0.10 21.43 1.19
C SER A 55 0.45 20.69 -0.11
N LEU A 56 -0.56 20.08 -0.76
CA LEU A 56 -0.40 19.44 -2.07
C LEU A 56 0.05 20.45 -3.14
N HIS A 57 -0.59 21.62 -3.18
CA HIS A 57 -0.24 22.66 -4.12
C HIS A 57 1.18 23.19 -3.91
N LEU A 58 1.61 23.39 -2.66
CA LEU A 58 2.99 23.79 -2.35
C LEU A 58 4.02 22.75 -2.80
N ALA A 59 3.73 21.46 -2.62
CA ALA A 59 4.63 20.39 -3.05
C ALA A 59 4.80 20.38 -4.58
N LEU A 60 3.68 20.51 -5.30
CA LEU A 60 3.67 20.57 -6.76
C LEU A 60 4.40 21.80 -7.29
N GLN A 61 4.12 22.99 -6.74
CA GLN A 61 4.80 24.24 -7.10
C GLN A 61 6.31 24.19 -6.87
N ALA A 62 6.76 23.45 -5.86
CA ALA A 62 8.16 23.25 -5.56
C ALA A 62 8.84 22.17 -6.43
N GLY A 63 8.09 21.49 -7.30
CA GLY A 63 8.59 20.44 -8.19
C GLY A 63 8.89 19.12 -7.46
N TYR A 64 8.21 18.83 -6.36
CA TYR A 64 8.32 17.53 -5.70
C TYR A 64 7.42 16.50 -6.34
N GLU A 65 7.91 15.27 -6.43
CA GLU A 65 7.20 14.12 -7.00
C GLU A 65 6.45 13.31 -5.94
N SER A 66 6.72 13.55 -4.65
CA SER A 66 6.06 12.85 -3.56
C SER A 66 5.89 13.69 -2.29
N ILE A 67 4.86 13.37 -1.51
CA ILE A 67 4.53 13.97 -0.21
C ILE A 67 3.92 12.94 0.73
N ALA A 68 4.21 13.05 2.03
CA ALA A 68 3.61 12.22 3.08
C ALA A 68 2.82 13.08 4.07
N PHE A 69 1.60 12.67 4.39
CA PHE A 69 0.72 13.30 5.35
C PHE A 69 0.48 12.42 6.58
N PRO A 70 0.48 12.97 7.80
CA PRO A 70 -0.23 12.34 8.90
C PRO A 70 -1.75 12.50 8.71
N LEU A 71 -2.54 11.84 9.56
CA LEU A 71 -3.96 12.16 9.70
C LEU A 71 -4.12 13.48 10.47
N ILE A 72 -4.18 14.60 9.74
CA ILE A 72 -4.13 15.94 10.30
C ILE A 72 -5.31 16.16 11.26
N SER A 73 -5.05 16.81 12.39
CA SER A 73 -6.01 17.11 13.47
C SER A 73 -6.60 15.92 14.25
N SER A 74 -6.34 14.67 13.87
CA SER A 74 -6.94 13.50 14.54
C SER A 74 -6.25 13.04 15.83
N GLY A 75 -5.27 13.81 16.31
CA GLY A 75 -4.56 13.59 17.58
C GLY A 75 -5.06 14.56 18.66
N ILE A 76 -4.18 15.41 19.16
CA ILE A 76 -4.48 16.38 20.24
C ILE A 76 -5.60 17.37 19.89
N TYR A 77 -5.88 17.59 18.60
CA TYR A 77 -6.96 18.45 18.10
C TYR A 77 -8.31 17.74 17.98
N ARG A 78 -8.37 16.46 18.36
CA ARG A 78 -9.59 15.66 18.59
C ARG A 78 -10.56 15.57 17.41
N TYR A 79 -10.09 15.81 16.19
CA TYR A 79 -10.90 15.56 15.00
C TYR A 79 -11.26 14.06 14.95
N PRO A 80 -12.55 13.68 14.85
CA PRO A 80 -12.95 12.28 14.78
C PRO A 80 -12.20 11.58 13.65
N LYS A 81 -11.51 10.47 13.97
CA LYS A 81 -10.57 9.82 13.04
C LYS A 81 -11.24 9.42 11.73
N GLN A 82 -12.46 8.89 11.79
CA GLN A 82 -13.23 8.51 10.62
C GLN A 82 -13.54 9.73 9.73
N GLU A 83 -14.04 10.81 10.31
CA GLU A 83 -14.33 12.04 9.57
C GLU A 83 -13.05 12.71 9.01
N ALA A 84 -11.95 12.67 9.77
CA ALA A 84 -10.65 13.17 9.31
C ALA A 84 -10.13 12.36 8.12
N LEU A 85 -10.31 11.04 8.16
CA LEU A 85 -9.92 10.13 7.07
C LEU A 85 -10.76 10.38 5.82
N GLU A 86 -12.07 10.58 5.96
CA GLU A 86 -12.94 10.96 4.85
C GLU A 86 -12.48 12.28 4.20
N VAL A 87 -12.14 13.29 5.01
CA VAL A 87 -11.65 14.58 4.50
C VAL A 87 -10.29 14.41 3.80
N ALA A 88 -9.36 13.68 4.40
CA ALA A 88 -8.05 13.43 3.82
C ALA A 88 -8.17 12.71 2.47
N SER A 89 -8.92 11.60 2.43
CA SER A 89 -9.14 10.81 1.21
C SER A 89 -9.79 11.67 0.13
N SER A 90 -10.88 12.38 0.44
CA SER A 90 -11.58 13.21 -0.54
C SER A 90 -10.73 14.36 -1.08
N ALA A 91 -9.92 15.00 -0.24
CA ALA A 91 -9.05 16.10 -0.67
C ALA A 91 -7.88 15.60 -1.53
N ILE A 92 -7.30 14.46 -1.17
CA ILE A 92 -6.19 13.84 -1.91
C ILE A 92 -6.67 13.30 -3.26
N THR A 93 -7.76 12.51 -3.28
CA THR A 93 -8.26 11.93 -4.54
C THR A 93 -8.68 13.03 -5.50
N GLY A 94 -9.43 14.04 -5.04
CA GLY A 94 -9.84 15.16 -5.88
C GLY A 94 -8.68 16.00 -6.42
N PHE A 95 -7.53 16.04 -5.73
CA PHE A 95 -6.32 16.68 -6.25
C PHE A 95 -5.65 15.83 -7.34
N LEU A 96 -5.57 14.51 -7.11
CA LEU A 96 -4.93 13.55 -8.02
C LEU A 96 -5.72 13.27 -9.30
N GLU A 97 -6.97 13.72 -9.40
CA GLU A 97 -7.74 13.68 -10.65
C GLU A 97 -7.13 14.54 -11.76
N HIS A 98 -6.31 15.54 -11.42
CA HIS A 98 -5.77 16.51 -12.35
C HIS A 98 -4.24 16.64 -12.31
N GLU A 99 -3.60 16.14 -11.25
CA GLU A 99 -2.18 16.35 -10.99
C GLU A 99 -1.49 15.01 -10.66
N ASP A 100 -0.28 14.80 -11.19
CA ASP A 100 0.55 13.63 -10.88
C ASP A 100 1.45 13.92 -9.67
N LEU A 101 1.12 13.33 -8.51
CA LEU A 101 1.93 13.41 -7.28
C LEU A 101 1.78 12.12 -6.46
N LEU A 102 2.89 11.53 -6.02
CA LEU A 102 2.85 10.35 -5.16
C LEU A 102 2.54 10.77 -3.71
N VAL A 103 1.33 10.45 -3.22
CA VAL A 103 0.87 10.83 -1.88
C VAL A 103 0.86 9.62 -0.94
N TYR A 104 1.50 9.76 0.23
CA TYR A 104 1.44 8.78 1.31
C TYR A 104 0.56 9.30 2.45
N LEU A 105 -0.46 8.54 2.87
CA LEU A 105 -1.20 8.81 4.11
C LEU A 105 -0.69 7.89 5.23
N VAL A 106 -0.06 8.47 6.24
CA VAL A 106 0.59 7.77 7.36
C VAL A 106 -0.35 7.76 8.56
N LEU A 107 -0.91 6.59 8.87
CA LEU A 107 -1.79 6.37 10.03
C LEU A 107 -0.97 5.78 11.18
N PHE A 108 -0.96 6.47 12.33
CA PHE A 108 -0.17 6.08 13.50
C PHE A 108 -0.94 5.18 14.50
N ASP A 109 -2.23 4.89 14.27
CA ASP A 109 -3.07 4.11 15.19
C ASP A 109 -4.10 3.25 14.42
N ARG A 110 -4.27 1.98 14.83
CA ARG A 110 -5.01 0.91 14.12
C ARG A 110 -6.52 0.86 14.39
N ALA A 111 -7.03 1.50 15.45
CA ALA A 111 -8.39 1.23 15.96
C ALA A 111 -9.52 2.08 15.34
N SER A 112 -9.70 2.16 14.01
CA SER A 112 -10.56 3.23 13.44
C SER A 112 -11.44 2.92 12.22
N CYS A 113 -12.00 1.71 12.05
CA CYS A 113 -13.01 1.46 11.00
C CYS A 113 -13.89 0.23 11.31
N VAL A 114 -15.23 0.35 11.21
CA VAL A 114 -16.17 -0.77 11.04
C VAL A 114 -17.42 -0.33 10.25
N PRO A 115 -17.80 -1.04 9.17
CA PRO A 115 -19.22 -1.14 8.76
C PRO A 115 -19.65 -2.56 8.27
N HIS A 116 -20.96 -2.82 8.23
CA HIS A 116 -21.63 -4.14 8.25
C HIS A 116 -22.07 -4.76 6.89
N SER A 117 -21.94 -6.09 6.74
CA SER A 117 -22.66 -6.95 5.75
C SER A 117 -22.74 -8.43 6.23
N PRO A 118 -23.56 -9.32 5.63
CA PRO A 118 -23.82 -10.67 6.15
C PRO A 118 -22.80 -11.78 5.81
N HIS A 119 -21.87 -11.60 4.86
CA HIS A 119 -20.65 -12.45 4.74
C HIS A 119 -19.45 -11.88 5.49
N LEU A 120 -19.56 -10.62 5.93
CA LEU A 120 -18.60 -9.93 6.77
C LEU A 120 -18.35 -10.69 8.08
N GLY A 121 -19.34 -11.37 8.65
CA GLY A 121 -19.18 -12.02 9.96
C GLY A 121 -18.06 -13.07 10.05
N MET A 122 -17.79 -13.83 8.98
CA MET A 122 -16.69 -14.81 8.95
C MET A 122 -15.35 -14.17 8.57
N LEU A 123 -15.36 -13.18 7.69
CA LEU A 123 -14.18 -12.40 7.34
C LEU A 123 -13.73 -11.57 8.54
N ASP A 124 -14.65 -10.88 9.22
CA ASP A 124 -14.43 -10.16 10.47
C ASP A 124 -13.87 -11.08 11.56
N GLN A 125 -14.41 -12.29 11.71
CA GLN A 125 -13.85 -13.28 12.65
C GLN A 125 -12.41 -13.66 12.31
N PHE A 126 -12.11 -13.85 11.02
CA PHE A 126 -10.78 -14.16 10.54
C PHE A 126 -9.82 -12.98 10.75
N LEU A 127 -10.22 -11.76 10.38
CA LEU A 127 -9.46 -10.53 10.58
C LEU A 127 -9.24 -10.24 12.08
N GLN A 128 -10.22 -10.52 12.95
CA GLN A 128 -10.12 -10.42 14.42
C GLN A 128 -9.20 -11.48 15.04
N SER A 129 -9.22 -12.73 14.54
CA SER A 129 -8.29 -13.77 14.99
C SER A 129 -6.84 -13.44 14.64
N TRP A 130 -6.62 -12.82 13.48
CA TRP A 130 -5.32 -12.32 13.03
C TRP A 130 -4.85 -11.10 13.81
N GLU A 131 -5.77 -10.23 14.27
CA GLU A 131 -5.44 -9.10 15.15
C GLU A 131 -4.91 -9.55 16.52
N MET A 132 -5.24 -10.75 16.99
CA MET A 132 -4.74 -11.28 18.27
C MET A 132 -3.37 -11.97 18.20
N GLU A 133 -2.91 -12.40 17.02
CA GLU A 133 -1.60 -13.06 16.86
C GLU A 133 -0.43 -12.07 16.67
N ILE A 134 -0.69 -10.79 16.43
CA ILE A 134 0.35 -9.76 16.40
C ILE A 134 0.60 -9.25 17.83
N SER A 135 1.15 -10.13 18.69
CA SER A 135 1.64 -9.79 20.03
C SER A 135 3.13 -10.09 20.12
N ASP A 136 3.92 -9.05 20.35
CA ASP A 136 5.33 -9.04 20.76
C ASP A 136 6.34 -9.85 19.91
N GLN A 137 6.76 -9.24 18.79
CA GLN A 137 8.18 -9.29 18.45
C GLN A 137 8.71 -7.87 18.25
N GLN A 138 9.34 -7.34 19.30
CA GLN A 138 10.22 -6.18 19.23
C GLN A 138 11.41 -6.54 18.34
N TYR A 139 11.39 -6.11 17.07
CA TYR A 139 12.60 -6.06 16.27
C TYR A 139 13.42 -4.82 16.66
N SER A 140 14.42 -5.03 17.51
CA SER A 140 15.51 -4.07 17.71
C SER A 140 16.47 -4.15 16.52
N ILE A 141 16.53 -3.09 15.72
CA ILE A 141 17.55 -2.95 14.66
C ILE A 141 18.75 -2.23 15.27
N GLU A 142 19.82 -2.98 15.57
CA GLU A 142 21.14 -2.38 15.79
C GLU A 142 21.72 -1.95 14.44
N ARG A 143 22.16 -0.68 14.35
CA ARG A 143 22.89 -0.18 13.17
C ARG A 143 24.27 -0.82 13.17
N CYS A 144 24.51 -1.75 12.27
CA CYS A 144 25.86 -2.16 11.90
C CYS A 144 26.45 -1.12 10.93
N GLU A 145 27.57 -0.52 11.32
CA GLU A 145 28.48 0.18 10.43
C GLU A 145 29.56 -0.84 10.04
N GLU A 146 29.60 -1.26 8.76
CA GLU A 146 30.75 -1.76 7.94
C GLU A 146 30.26 -2.70 6.80
N PRO A 147 31.01 -2.83 5.67
CA PRO A 147 30.55 -3.53 4.45
C PRO A 147 30.56 -5.07 4.60
N TYR A 148 29.59 -5.76 4.00
CA TYR A 148 29.32 -7.20 4.17
C TYR A 148 29.94 -8.08 3.05
N PRO A 149 31.14 -8.67 3.24
CA PRO A 149 31.71 -9.64 2.28
C PRO A 149 30.88 -10.94 2.18
N GLU A 150 30.07 -11.25 3.18
CA GLU A 150 29.14 -12.39 3.18
C GLU A 150 27.95 -12.17 2.22
N LEU A 151 27.50 -10.92 2.06
CA LEU A 151 26.46 -10.54 1.11
C LEU A 151 26.92 -10.75 -0.33
N GLU A 152 28.18 -10.43 -0.65
CA GLU A 152 28.75 -10.65 -1.98
C GLU A 152 28.84 -12.15 -2.32
N ALA A 153 29.13 -13.01 -1.34
CA ALA A 153 29.10 -14.46 -1.51
C ALA A 153 27.67 -15.00 -1.70
N GLN A 154 26.67 -14.40 -1.05
CA GLN A 154 25.25 -14.76 -1.23
C GLN A 154 24.67 -14.28 -2.57
N LEU A 155 25.11 -13.11 -3.07
CA LEU A 155 24.73 -12.61 -4.41
C LEU A 155 25.24 -13.50 -5.56
N GLN A 156 26.19 -14.41 -5.30
CA GLN A 156 26.69 -15.38 -6.28
C GLN A 156 25.86 -16.68 -6.36
N GLN A 157 24.91 -16.89 -5.44
CA GLN A 157 23.94 -17.98 -5.62
C GLN A 157 22.91 -17.54 -6.66
N GLN A 158 22.98 -18.13 -7.85
CA GLN A 158 21.99 -17.91 -8.91
C GLN A 158 20.63 -18.44 -8.44
N GLU A 159 19.82 -17.55 -7.87
CA GLU A 159 18.39 -17.81 -7.69
C GLU A 159 17.75 -18.01 -9.08
N GLN A 160 16.89 -19.02 -9.18
CA GLN A 160 16.11 -19.30 -10.38
C GLN A 160 15.36 -18.02 -10.80
N SER A 161 15.42 -17.64 -12.08
CA SER A 161 14.72 -16.44 -12.55
C SER A 161 13.20 -16.61 -12.38
N PHE A 162 12.47 -15.50 -12.24
CA PHE A 162 11.00 -15.53 -12.11
C PHE A 162 10.34 -16.33 -13.24
N SER A 163 10.82 -16.16 -14.48
CA SER A 163 10.31 -16.86 -15.65
C SER A 163 10.48 -18.38 -15.57
N GLU A 164 11.66 -18.85 -15.11
CA GLU A 164 11.95 -20.26 -14.90
C GLU A 164 11.11 -20.83 -13.77
N LYS A 165 10.90 -20.06 -12.69
CA LYS A 165 10.06 -20.47 -11.56
C LYS A 165 8.62 -20.71 -12.00
N VAL A 166 8.02 -19.75 -12.72
CA VAL A 166 6.67 -19.90 -13.29
C VAL A 166 6.58 -21.15 -14.18
N LEU A 167 7.51 -21.33 -15.13
CA LEU A 167 7.51 -22.50 -16.02
C LEU A 167 7.70 -23.82 -15.27
N SER A 168 8.47 -23.84 -14.19
CA SER A 168 8.62 -25.02 -13.34
C SER A 168 7.32 -25.37 -12.59
N LEU A 169 6.62 -24.36 -12.06
CA LEU A 169 5.33 -24.53 -11.38
C LEU A 169 4.23 -24.99 -12.35
N ILE A 170 4.21 -24.49 -13.59
CA ILE A 170 3.28 -24.96 -14.63
C ILE A 170 3.42 -26.47 -14.85
N LYS A 171 4.67 -26.95 -14.97
CA LYS A 171 4.96 -28.38 -15.14
C LYS A 171 4.58 -29.18 -13.90
N GLN A 172 4.90 -28.69 -12.71
CA GLN A 172 4.58 -29.35 -11.44
C GLN A 172 3.07 -29.50 -11.22
N GLN A 173 2.30 -28.47 -11.57
CA GLN A 173 0.84 -28.47 -11.47
C GLN A 173 0.15 -29.24 -12.61
N GLY A 174 0.91 -29.78 -13.56
CA GLY A 174 0.36 -30.53 -14.70
C GLY A 174 -0.50 -29.67 -15.65
N LYS A 175 -0.31 -28.35 -15.64
CA LYS A 175 -1.11 -27.39 -16.42
C LYS A 175 -0.41 -27.02 -17.72
N THR A 176 -1.18 -26.57 -18.70
CA THR A 176 -0.64 -25.93 -19.90
C THR A 176 -0.47 -24.42 -19.68
N GLU A 177 0.48 -23.80 -20.37
CA GLU A 177 0.64 -22.34 -20.38
C GLU A 177 -0.67 -21.62 -20.72
N VAL A 178 -1.45 -22.21 -21.65
CA VAL A 178 -2.74 -21.65 -22.13
C VAL A 178 -3.80 -21.64 -21.04
N GLU A 179 -3.90 -22.71 -20.26
CA GLU A 179 -4.82 -22.76 -19.12
C GLU A 179 -4.44 -21.73 -18.07
N VAL A 180 -3.15 -21.59 -17.79
CA VAL A 180 -2.65 -20.73 -16.71
C VAL A 180 -2.93 -19.25 -17.00
N TYR A 181 -2.56 -18.72 -18.17
CA TYR A 181 -2.82 -17.30 -18.43
C TYR A 181 -4.32 -17.00 -18.60
N LYS A 182 -5.13 -17.98 -19.04
CA LYS A 182 -6.59 -17.81 -19.11
C LYS A 182 -7.22 -17.77 -17.72
N LYS A 183 -6.86 -18.71 -16.83
CA LYS A 183 -7.34 -18.73 -15.44
C LYS A 183 -6.85 -17.52 -14.64
N ALA A 184 -5.63 -17.04 -14.94
CA ALA A 184 -5.10 -15.82 -14.36
C ALA A 184 -5.72 -14.53 -14.92
N ASN A 185 -6.66 -14.61 -15.88
CA ASN A 185 -7.21 -13.47 -16.59
C ASN A 185 -6.10 -12.52 -17.12
N ILE A 186 -5.10 -13.07 -17.82
CA ILE A 186 -3.96 -12.33 -18.36
C ILE A 186 -3.93 -12.46 -19.89
N ASP A 187 -3.65 -11.34 -20.57
CA ASP A 187 -3.47 -11.34 -22.02
C ASP A 187 -2.26 -12.20 -22.45
N ARG A 188 -2.43 -12.95 -23.55
CA ARG A 188 -1.40 -13.85 -24.10
C ARG A 188 -0.09 -13.13 -24.42
N ARG A 189 -0.12 -11.86 -24.83
CA ARG A 189 1.08 -11.06 -25.12
C ARG A 189 1.83 -10.72 -23.83
N LEU A 190 1.11 -10.40 -22.75
CA LEU A 190 1.70 -10.18 -21.44
C LEU A 190 2.36 -11.47 -20.92
N PHE A 191 1.68 -12.61 -21.01
CA PHE A 191 2.28 -13.90 -20.67
C PHE A 191 3.51 -14.23 -21.53
N SER A 192 3.47 -13.92 -22.82
CA SER A 192 4.64 -14.10 -23.69
C SER A 192 5.84 -13.26 -23.27
N LYS A 193 5.64 -12.04 -22.73
CA LYS A 193 6.73 -11.22 -22.19
C LYS A 193 7.35 -11.87 -20.95
N ILE A 194 6.50 -12.37 -20.03
CA ILE A 194 6.93 -13.09 -18.82
C ILE A 194 7.75 -14.33 -19.19
N ARG A 195 7.32 -15.07 -20.21
CA ARG A 195 8.00 -16.29 -20.67
C ARG A 195 9.33 -16.05 -21.39
N SER A 196 9.41 -15.00 -22.22
CA SER A 196 10.51 -14.84 -23.19
C SER A 196 11.63 -13.89 -22.73
N LYS A 197 11.39 -13.07 -21.71
CA LYS A 197 12.35 -12.12 -21.17
C LYS A 197 12.68 -12.49 -19.73
N SER A 198 13.82 -13.12 -19.51
CA SER A 198 14.24 -13.59 -18.17
C SER A 198 14.37 -12.47 -17.14
N GLU A 199 14.68 -11.25 -17.57
CA GLU A 199 14.77 -10.04 -16.72
C GLU A 199 13.42 -9.34 -16.51
N TYR A 200 12.35 -9.77 -17.17
CA TYR A 200 11.05 -9.11 -17.04
C TYR A 200 10.39 -9.48 -15.72
N LEU A 201 10.26 -8.49 -14.84
CA LEU A 201 9.53 -8.61 -13.58
C LEU A 201 8.11 -8.05 -13.75
N PRO A 202 7.07 -8.89 -13.69
CA PRO A 202 5.70 -8.42 -13.75
C PRO A 202 5.29 -7.66 -12.47
N SER A 203 4.19 -6.93 -12.52
CA SER A 203 3.63 -6.27 -11.34
C SER A 203 3.17 -7.30 -10.30
N LYS A 204 3.18 -6.93 -9.02
CA LYS A 204 2.69 -7.79 -7.92
C LYS A 204 1.29 -8.38 -8.22
N ARG A 205 0.36 -7.57 -8.76
CA ARG A 205 -0.99 -8.02 -9.13
C ARG A 205 -0.98 -9.11 -10.21
N THR A 206 -0.09 -8.98 -11.19
CA THR A 206 0.09 -9.99 -12.23
C THR A 206 0.71 -11.27 -11.67
N VAL A 207 1.63 -11.16 -10.70
CA VAL A 207 2.20 -12.34 -10.00
C VAL A 207 1.11 -13.06 -9.20
N LEU A 208 0.28 -12.33 -8.46
CA LEU A 208 -0.85 -12.87 -7.70
C LEU A 208 -1.88 -13.54 -8.62
N ALA A 209 -2.22 -12.89 -9.74
CA ALA A 209 -3.09 -13.48 -10.76
C ALA A 209 -2.52 -14.78 -11.33
N LEU A 210 -1.20 -14.85 -11.58
CA LEU A 210 -0.54 -16.09 -11.99
C LEU A 210 -0.56 -17.16 -10.91
N ALA A 211 -0.39 -16.79 -9.64
CA ALA A 211 -0.48 -17.72 -8.51
C ALA A 211 -1.88 -18.35 -8.41
N LEU A 212 -2.93 -17.54 -8.59
CA LEU A 212 -4.32 -18.00 -8.68
C LEU A 212 -4.55 -18.88 -9.91
N GLY A 213 -4.07 -18.48 -11.09
CA GLY A 213 -4.18 -19.29 -12.30
C GLY A 213 -3.43 -20.62 -12.22
N LEU A 214 -2.37 -20.67 -11.42
CA LEU A 214 -1.61 -21.87 -11.08
C LEU A 214 -2.21 -22.66 -9.91
N GLU A 215 -3.27 -22.14 -9.27
CA GLU A 215 -3.92 -22.71 -8.07
C GLU A 215 -2.89 -23.05 -6.99
N LEU A 216 -1.99 -22.10 -6.71
CA LEU A 216 -0.96 -22.26 -5.69
C LEU A 216 -1.58 -22.09 -4.29
N ASP A 217 -1.05 -22.83 -3.32
CA ASP A 217 -1.30 -22.56 -1.91
C ASP A 217 -0.56 -21.29 -1.45
N LEU A 218 -0.76 -20.91 -0.19
CA LEU A 218 -0.14 -19.70 0.37
C LEU A 218 1.40 -19.76 0.32
N GLU A 219 2.00 -20.89 0.70
CA GLU A 219 3.45 -21.06 0.76
C GLU A 219 4.08 -20.95 -0.65
N ALA A 220 3.52 -21.64 -1.63
CA ALA A 220 3.99 -21.58 -3.02
C ALA A 220 3.76 -20.18 -3.62
N THR A 221 2.68 -19.50 -3.24
CA THR A 221 2.40 -18.12 -3.67
C THR A 221 3.43 -17.14 -3.11
N GLU A 222 3.77 -17.24 -1.82
CA GLU A 222 4.81 -16.43 -1.19
C GLU A 222 6.18 -16.66 -1.83
N GLY A 223 6.52 -17.93 -2.12
CA GLY A 223 7.74 -18.27 -2.85
C GLY A 223 7.78 -17.65 -4.26
N LEU A 224 6.65 -17.63 -4.97
CA LEU A 224 6.56 -17.02 -6.30
C LEU A 224 6.65 -15.48 -6.25
N LEU A 225 6.06 -14.86 -5.23
CA LEU A 225 6.17 -13.42 -4.98
C LEU A 225 7.59 -13.00 -4.63
N ALA A 226 8.27 -13.77 -3.77
CA ALA A 226 9.65 -13.51 -3.38
C ALA A 226 10.59 -13.52 -4.60
N CYS A 227 10.42 -14.47 -5.53
CA CYS A 227 11.16 -14.49 -6.80
C CYS A 227 10.95 -13.24 -7.68
N ALA A 228 9.85 -12.51 -7.49
CA ALA A 228 9.57 -11.25 -8.19
C ALA A 228 9.87 -9.99 -7.34
N GLY A 229 10.42 -10.15 -6.14
CA GLY A 229 10.73 -9.05 -5.22
C GLY A 229 9.53 -8.51 -4.45
N TYR A 230 8.49 -9.32 -4.26
CA TYR A 230 7.28 -8.93 -3.52
C TYR A 230 7.02 -9.85 -2.33
N ALA A 231 6.18 -9.37 -1.41
CA ALA A 231 5.63 -10.17 -0.31
C ALA A 231 4.15 -9.82 -0.12
N LEU A 232 3.36 -10.74 0.43
CA LEU A 232 2.01 -10.44 0.93
C LEU A 232 2.17 -9.60 2.20
N SER A 233 1.58 -8.41 2.19
CA SER A 233 1.63 -7.52 3.34
C SER A 233 0.41 -7.78 4.24
N PRO A 234 0.62 -8.14 5.52
CA PRO A 234 -0.49 -8.36 6.45
C PRO A 234 -1.26 -7.06 6.77
N ASN A 235 -0.71 -5.89 6.40
CA ASN A 235 -1.36 -4.59 6.59
C ASN A 235 -2.01 -4.04 5.30
N ASN A 236 -1.96 -4.78 4.19
CA ASN A 236 -2.61 -4.40 2.95
C ASN A 236 -3.94 -5.17 2.78
N LEU A 237 -5.04 -4.46 2.55
CA LEU A 237 -6.38 -5.07 2.47
C LEU A 237 -6.50 -6.02 1.28
N SER A 238 -5.99 -5.64 0.10
CA SER A 238 -5.98 -6.51 -1.08
C SER A 238 -5.23 -7.82 -0.80
N ASP A 239 -4.03 -7.73 -0.20
CA ASP A 239 -3.24 -8.90 0.15
C ASP A 239 -3.95 -9.79 1.17
N ARG A 240 -4.60 -9.21 2.19
CA ARG A 240 -5.38 -9.99 3.19
C ARG A 240 -6.56 -10.70 2.56
N ILE A 241 -7.27 -10.04 1.65
CA ILE A 241 -8.38 -10.65 0.89
C ILE A 241 -7.84 -11.84 0.10
N ILE A 242 -6.72 -11.66 -0.61
CA ILE A 242 -6.12 -12.72 -1.41
C ILE A 242 -5.59 -13.85 -0.52
N THR A 243 -4.92 -13.55 0.59
CA THR A 243 -4.47 -14.55 1.57
C THR A 243 -5.64 -15.35 2.15
N PHE A 244 -6.77 -14.70 2.45
CA PHE A 244 -7.97 -15.39 2.91
C PHE A 244 -8.44 -16.42 1.88
N PHE A 245 -8.52 -16.04 0.60
CA PHE A 245 -8.94 -16.96 -0.46
C PHE A 245 -7.93 -18.10 -0.68
N LEU A 246 -6.62 -17.81 -0.64
CA LEU A 246 -5.58 -18.83 -0.70
C LEU A 246 -5.68 -19.84 0.45
N LEU A 247 -5.94 -19.37 1.68
CA LEU A 247 -6.14 -20.25 2.85
C LEU A 247 -7.43 -21.08 2.77
N LYS A 248 -8.41 -20.62 2.00
CA LYS A 248 -9.65 -21.36 1.73
C LYS A 248 -9.56 -22.24 0.49
N ASP A 249 -8.40 -22.30 -0.15
CA ASP A 249 -8.19 -23.06 -1.39
C ASP A 249 -9.14 -22.62 -2.52
N VAL A 250 -9.44 -21.32 -2.56
CA VAL A 250 -10.29 -20.69 -3.57
C VAL A 250 -9.39 -19.86 -4.49
N HIS A 251 -9.35 -20.23 -5.76
CA HIS A 251 -8.47 -19.60 -6.75
C HIS A 251 -9.21 -18.96 -7.93
N ASP A 252 -10.54 -18.89 -7.88
CA ASP A 252 -11.32 -18.24 -8.93
C ASP A 252 -11.08 -16.73 -8.90
N ILE A 253 -10.35 -16.25 -9.92
CA ILE A 253 -9.99 -14.84 -10.02
C ILE A 253 -11.21 -13.92 -10.17
N PHE A 254 -12.32 -14.40 -10.72
CA PHE A 254 -13.53 -13.59 -10.87
C PHE A 254 -14.24 -13.42 -9.53
N GLU A 255 -14.36 -14.49 -8.75
CA GLU A 255 -14.90 -14.43 -7.39
C GLU A 255 -14.06 -13.51 -6.50
N ILE A 256 -12.74 -13.64 -6.58
CA ILE A 256 -11.81 -12.79 -5.83
C ILE A 256 -11.94 -11.33 -6.29
N ASN A 257 -12.05 -11.08 -7.61
CA ASN A 257 -12.22 -9.73 -8.16
C ASN A 257 -13.56 -9.10 -7.78
N GLU A 258 -14.64 -9.85 -7.66
CA GLU A 258 -15.92 -9.33 -7.14
C GLU A 258 -15.75 -8.83 -5.70
N VAL A 259 -15.03 -9.57 -4.86
CA VAL A 259 -14.73 -9.15 -3.49
C VAL A 259 -13.79 -7.96 -3.48
N LEU A 260 -12.69 -7.98 -4.23
CA LEU A 260 -11.78 -6.84 -4.35
C LEU A 260 -12.53 -5.57 -4.79
N PHE A 261 -13.40 -5.68 -5.79
CA PHE A 261 -14.24 -4.57 -6.25
C PHE A 261 -15.15 -4.04 -5.14
N SER A 262 -15.77 -4.91 -4.34
CA SER A 262 -16.65 -4.51 -3.24
C SER A 262 -15.92 -3.72 -2.14
N TYR A 263 -14.60 -3.88 -2.01
CA TYR A 263 -13.72 -3.15 -1.10
C TYR A 263 -12.94 -2.01 -1.77
N ASP A 264 -13.33 -1.61 -2.98
CA ASP A 264 -12.64 -0.59 -3.79
C ASP A 264 -11.13 -0.88 -3.94
N GLN A 265 -10.80 -2.17 -4.06
CA GLN A 265 -9.43 -2.63 -4.22
C GLN A 265 -9.10 -2.89 -5.70
N PRO A 266 -7.82 -2.72 -6.09
CA PRO A 266 -7.38 -3.01 -7.45
C PRO A 266 -7.62 -4.47 -7.84
N LEU A 267 -8.25 -4.70 -9.00
CA LEU A 267 -8.50 -6.03 -9.53
C LEU A 267 -7.20 -6.73 -9.95
N LEU A 268 -7.25 -8.06 -9.95
CA LEU A 268 -6.22 -8.96 -10.44
C LEU A 268 -6.47 -9.32 -11.91
N GLY A 269 -5.38 -9.62 -12.60
CA GLY A 269 -5.39 -9.84 -14.05
C GLY A 269 -5.38 -8.53 -14.84
N SER A 270 -5.57 -8.64 -16.15
CA SER A 270 -5.51 -7.54 -17.12
C SER A 270 -6.53 -7.72 -18.23
#